data_AF-A0A818GGT9-F1
#
_entry.id   AF-A0A818GGT9-F1
#
_cell.length_a   1.000
_cell.length_b   1.000
_cell.length_c   1.000
_cell.angle_alpha   90.00
_cell.angle_beta   90.00
_cell.angle_gamma   90.00
#
_symmetry.space_group_name_H-M   'P 1'
#
loop_
_entity.id
_entity.type
_entity.pdbx_description
1 polymer ?
#
loop_
_entity_poly.entity_id
_entity_poly.type
_entity_poly.pdbx_seq_one_letter_code
_entity_poly.pdbx_strand_id
1 'polypeptide(L)'
;MINIFKSIARAIFIYGYPVLLTANQKVWHRLQIIQNKALRAALGPPIYTSVDYIHKISNVPKIKDYATTLLQQAIQTATSNNDITLKTNLQDILNRI
;
A
#
# COMPACT_ATOMS: atom_id res chain seq x y z
N MET A 1 10.18 -16.41 2.59
CA MET A 1 10.01 -15.09 3.24
C MET A 1 9.03 -14.15 2.53
N ILE A 2 9.03 -14.03 1.19
CA ILE A 2 8.11 -13.14 0.45
C ILE A 2 6.62 -13.41 0.75
N ASN A 3 6.19 -14.68 0.83
CA ASN A 3 4.77 -14.99 1.12
C ASN A 3 4.32 -14.54 2.52
N ILE A 4 5.23 -14.53 3.50
CA ILE A 4 4.93 -14.08 4.87
C ILE A 4 4.80 -12.56 4.89
N PHE A 5 5.76 -11.86 4.28
CA PHE A 5 5.67 -10.41 4.12
C PHE A 5 4.40 -10.03 3.35
N LYS A 6 4.08 -10.74 2.27
CA LYS A 6 2.88 -10.52 1.47
C LYS A 6 1.60 -10.76 2.29
N SER A 7 1.55 -11.77 3.16
CA SER A 7 0.37 -12.07 3.96
C SER A 7 0.15 -11.05 5.10
N ILE A 8 1.22 -10.70 5.82
CA ILE A 8 1.15 -9.76 6.95
C ILE A 8 0.93 -8.33 6.46
N ALA A 9 1.75 -7.88 5.50
CA ALA A 9 1.62 -6.53 4.95
C ALA A 9 0.24 -6.35 4.30
N ARG A 10 -0.26 -7.35 3.56
CA ARG A 10 -1.60 -7.30 2.96
C ARG A 10 -2.70 -7.15 3.99
N ALA A 11 -2.68 -7.90 5.10
CA ALA A 11 -3.68 -7.77 6.15
C ALA A 11 -3.66 -6.36 6.78
N ILE A 12 -2.47 -5.83 7.08
CA ILE A 12 -2.30 -4.49 7.64
C ILE A 12 -2.86 -3.43 6.69
N PHE A 13 -2.60 -3.53 5.38
CA PHE A 13 -3.14 -2.57 4.42
C PHE A 13 -4.62 -2.76 4.15
N ILE A 14 -5.16 -3.98 4.09
CA ILE A 14 -6.59 -4.21 3.83
C ILE A 14 -7.47 -3.60 4.92
N TYR A 15 -7.08 -3.70 6.18
CA TYR A 15 -7.88 -3.15 7.28
C TYR A 15 -7.44 -1.75 7.70
N GLY A 16 -6.15 -1.43 7.56
CA GLY A 16 -5.56 -0.18 8.01
C GLY A 16 -5.49 0.93 6.97
N TYR A 17 -5.80 0.69 5.68
CA TYR A 17 -5.65 1.71 4.64
C TYR A 17 -6.34 3.05 4.93
N PRO A 18 -7.56 3.13 5.52
CA PRO A 18 -8.22 4.43 5.71
C PRO A 18 -7.45 5.31 6.70
N VAL A 19 -6.91 4.71 7.76
CA VAL A 19 -6.12 5.40 8.78
C VAL A 19 -4.72 5.69 8.28
N LEU A 20 -4.09 4.71 7.62
CA LEU A 20 -2.72 4.85 7.10
C LEU A 20 -2.62 5.93 6.03
N LEU A 21 -3.66 6.10 5.20
CA LEU A 21 -3.68 7.15 4.17
C LEU A 21 -3.77 8.56 4.76
N THR A 22 -4.35 8.72 5.95
CA THR A 22 -4.31 9.99 6.70
C THR A 22 -2.99 10.22 7.44
N ALA A 23 -2.09 9.22 7.48
CA ALA A 23 -0.84 9.31 8.21
C ALA A 23 0.19 10.20 7.49
N ASN A 24 1.08 10.80 8.29
CA ASN A 24 2.14 11.69 7.82
C ASN A 24 3.08 10.99 6.81
N GLN A 25 3.49 11.70 5.76
CA GLN A 25 4.45 11.24 4.74
C GLN A 25 5.74 10.64 5.32
N LYS A 26 6.21 11.09 6.51
CA LYS A 26 7.35 10.50 7.22
C LYS A 26 7.14 9.01 7.55
N VAL A 27 5.92 8.63 7.90
CA VAL A 27 5.54 7.25 8.23
C VAL A 27 5.58 6.39 6.98
N TRP A 28 4.98 6.87 5.88
CA TRP A 28 5.05 6.19 4.58
C TRP A 28 6.47 5.95 4.09
N HIS A 29 7.36 6.95 4.23
CA HIS A 29 8.76 6.81 3.86
C HIS A 29 9.45 5.69 4.66
N ARG A 30 9.20 5.59 5.96
CA ARG A 30 9.74 4.50 6.81
C ARG A 30 9.21 3.14 6.40
N LEU A 31 7.90 3.02 6.15
CA LEU A 31 7.27 1.80 5.67
C LEU A 31 7.86 1.33 4.33
N GLN A 32 8.08 2.25 3.39
CA GLN A 32 8.69 1.95 2.11
C GLN A 32 10.14 1.47 2.27
N ILE A 33 10.92 2.06 3.17
CA ILE A 33 12.29 1.59 3.47
C ILE A 33 12.26 0.15 3.99
N ILE A 34 11.34 -0.17 4.91
CA ILE A 34 11.22 -1.53 5.46
C ILE A 34 10.84 -2.52 4.36
N GLN A 35 9.88 -2.19 3.50
CA GLN A 35 9.51 -3.02 2.34
C GLN A 35 10.70 -3.25 1.42
N ASN A 36 11.42 -2.18 1.06
CA ASN A 36 12.57 -2.28 0.15
C ASN A 36 13.68 -3.17 0.74
N LYS A 37 13.93 -3.05 2.06
CA LYS A 37 14.88 -3.93 2.77
C LYS A 37 14.42 -5.39 2.76
N ALA A 38 13.13 -5.64 3.02
CA ALA A 38 12.56 -6.98 3.00
C ALA A 38 12.63 -7.62 1.60
N LEU A 39 12.32 -6.85 0.54
CA LEU A 39 12.42 -7.32 -0.84
C LEU A 39 13.86 -7.62 -1.24
N ARG A 40 14.83 -6.78 -0.84
CA ARG A 40 16.27 -7.03 -1.05
C ARG A 40 16.73 -8.29 -0.32
N ALA A 41 16.36 -8.45 0.95
CA ALA A 41 16.71 -9.64 1.71
C ALA A 41 16.14 -10.92 1.09
N ALA A 42 14.93 -10.84 0.51
CA ALA A 42 14.27 -12.01 -0.06
C ALA A 42 14.72 -12.36 -1.48
N LEU A 43 15.10 -11.38 -2.30
CA LEU A 43 15.53 -11.60 -3.69
C LEU A 43 17.06 -11.73 -3.83
N GLY A 44 17.83 -11.28 -2.84
CA GLY A 44 19.30 -11.25 -2.89
C GLY A 44 19.93 -10.40 -4.01
N PRO A 45 19.32 -9.30 -4.51
CA PRO A 45 19.92 -8.52 -5.58
C PRO A 45 21.11 -7.71 -5.06
N PRO A 46 22.07 -7.33 -5.94
CA PRO A 46 23.17 -6.44 -5.58
C PRO A 46 22.72 -5.12 -4.93
N ILE A 47 23.61 -4.50 -4.14
CA ILE A 47 23.29 -3.28 -3.38
C ILE A 47 22.89 -2.13 -4.33
N TYR A 48 23.53 -2.03 -5.50
CA TYR A 48 23.31 -0.99 -6.50
C TYR A 48 22.04 -1.19 -7.35
N THR A 49 21.31 -2.29 -7.17
CA THR A 49 20.09 -2.53 -7.94
C THR A 49 19.02 -1.49 -7.58
N SER A 50 18.37 -0.90 -8.59
CA SER A 50 17.35 0.12 -8.36
C SER A 50 16.11 -0.46 -7.68
N VAL A 51 15.46 0.36 -6.86
CA VAL A 51 14.22 -0.02 -6.16
C VAL A 51 13.13 -0.37 -7.18
N ASP A 52 12.98 0.42 -8.24
CA ASP A 52 11.96 0.18 -9.27
C ASP A 52 12.17 -1.17 -9.98
N TYR A 53 13.41 -1.59 -10.22
CA TYR A 53 13.72 -2.90 -10.79
C TYR A 53 13.36 -4.04 -9.82
N ILE A 54 13.62 -3.86 -8.52
CA ILE A 54 13.26 -4.84 -7.48
C ILE A 54 11.73 -5.03 -7.42
N HIS A 55 10.97 -3.94 -7.49
CA HIS A 55 9.50 -4.00 -7.52
C HIS A 55 8.98 -4.64 -8.82
N LYS A 56 9.62 -4.37 -9.97
CA LYS A 56 9.28 -4.99 -11.25
C LYS A 56 9.50 -6.49 -11.25
N ILE A 57 10.63 -6.98 -10.72
CA ILE A 57 10.92 -8.41 -10.64
C ILE A 57 10.01 -9.11 -9.62
N SER A 58 9.85 -8.52 -8.43
CA SER A 58 9.02 -9.13 -7.38
C SER A 58 7.53 -9.11 -7.70
N ASN A 59 7.09 -8.30 -8.68
CA ASN A 59 5.69 -8.01 -8.96
C ASN A 59 4.92 -7.56 -7.70
N VAL A 60 5.62 -6.83 -6.81
CA VAL A 60 5.05 -6.27 -5.59
C VAL A 60 4.95 -4.76 -5.77
N PRO A 61 3.76 -4.16 -5.75
CA PRO A 61 3.61 -2.70 -5.84
C PRO A 61 4.22 -2.02 -4.61
N LYS A 62 4.53 -0.73 -4.75
CA LYS A 62 4.90 0.10 -3.59
C LYS A 62 3.71 0.17 -2.64
N ILE A 63 4.03 0.27 -1.35
CA ILE A 63 3.03 0.23 -0.29
C ILE A 63 1.96 1.33 -0.45
N LYS A 64 2.38 2.56 -0.82
CA LYS A 64 1.45 3.68 -1.00
C LYS A 64 0.50 3.44 -2.18
N ASP A 65 1.03 2.97 -3.31
CA ASP A 65 0.25 2.67 -4.52
C ASP A 65 -0.76 1.53 -4.27
N TYR A 66 -0.39 0.55 -3.46
CA TYR A 66 -1.30 -0.52 -3.07
C TYR A 66 -2.43 -0.01 -2.15
N ALA A 67 -2.12 0.88 -1.21
CA ALA A 67 -3.13 1.46 -0.33
C ALA A 67 -4.11 2.38 -1.08
N THR A 68 -3.65 3.16 -2.06
CA THR A 68 -4.52 4.02 -2.89
C THR A 68 -5.43 3.20 -3.79
N THR A 69 -4.93 2.13 -4.41
CA THR A 69 -5.77 1.22 -5.22
C THR A 69 -6.86 0.54 -4.40
N LEU A 70 -6.55 0.12 -3.16
CA LEU A 70 -7.56 -0.41 -2.23
C LEU A 70 -8.64 0.63 -1.89
N LEU A 71 -8.24 1.88 -1.63
CA LEU A 71 -9.20 2.94 -1.33
C LEU A 71 -10.11 3.25 -2.54
N GLN A 72 -9.56 3.26 -3.76
CA GLN A 72 -10.36 3.43 -4.98
C GLN A 72 -11.36 2.28 -5.17
N GLN A 73 -10.94 1.03 -4.95
CA GLN A 73 -11.83 -0.13 -5.00
C GLN A 73 -12.95 -0.06 -3.95
N ALA A 74 -12.63 0.42 -2.75
CA ALA A 74 -13.62 0.63 -1.70
C ALA A 74 -14.65 1.71 -2.07
N ILE A 75 -14.22 2.82 -2.67
CA ILE A 75 -15.11 3.88 -3.18
C ILE A 75 -16.03 3.34 -4.28
N GLN A 76 -15.49 2.54 -5.21
CA GLN A 76 -16.29 1.90 -6.27
C GLN A 76 -17.32 0.93 -5.70
N THR A 77 -16.94 0.13 -4.70
CA THR A 77 -17.85 -0.80 -4.01
C THR A 77 -18.95 -0.05 -3.27
N ALA A 78 -18.61 1.00 -2.52
CA ALA A 78 -19.58 1.84 -1.83
C ALA A 78 -20.55 2.53 -2.82
N THR A 79 -20.05 2.92 -4.00
CA THR A 79 -20.89 3.47 -5.08
C THR A 79 -21.85 2.42 -5.63
N SER A 80 -21.40 1.18 -5.82
CA SER A 80 -22.25 0.07 -6.28
C SER A 80 -23.31 -0.34 -5.25
N ASN A 81 -23.03 -0.18 -3.96
CA ASN A 81 -23.94 -0.51 -2.87
C ASN A 81 -24.87 0.66 -2.48
N ASN A 82 -24.78 1.81 -3.18
CA ASN A 82 -25.52 3.04 -2.85
C ASN A 82 -25.30 3.57 -1.41
N ASP A 83 -24.17 3.25 -0.78
CA ASP A 83 -23.82 3.76 0.54
C ASP A 83 -23.16 5.15 0.45
N ILE A 84 -24.01 6.18 0.50
CA ILE A 84 -23.60 7.58 0.29
C ILE A 84 -22.65 8.07 1.39
N THR A 85 -22.86 7.69 2.65
CA THR A 85 -22.06 8.13 3.81
C THR A 85 -20.64 7.56 3.81
N LEU A 86 -20.50 6.28 3.45
CA LEU A 86 -19.18 5.64 3.32
C LEU A 86 -18.41 6.22 2.13
N LYS A 87 -19.10 6.47 1.02
CA LYS A 87 -18.50 7.08 -0.16
C LYS A 87 -17.92 8.46 0.17
N THR A 88 -18.70 9.35 0.80
CA THR A 88 -18.23 10.71 1.14
C THR A 88 -17.01 10.69 2.05
N ASN A 89 -17.01 9.85 3.09
CA ASN A 89 -15.89 9.75 4.03
C ASN A 89 -14.61 9.23 3.36
N LEU A 90 -14.72 8.21 2.50
CA LEU A 90 -13.57 7.67 1.77
C LEU A 90 -13.04 8.65 0.74
N GLN A 91 -13.92 9.43 0.11
CA GLN A 91 -13.56 10.43 -0.88
C GLN A 91 -12.90 11.66 -0.23
N ASP A 92 -13.31 12.04 0.98
CA ASP A 92 -12.62 13.04 1.80
C ASP A 92 -11.21 12.59 2.20
N ILE A 93 -11.03 11.31 2.52
CA ILE A 93 -9.69 10.75 2.79
C ILE A 93 -8.84 10.81 1.51
N LEU A 94 -9.40 10.50 0.34
CA LEU A 94 -8.68 10.62 -0.94
C LEU A 94 -8.19 12.05 -1.18
N ASN A 95 -9.03 13.05 -0.94
CA ASN A 95 -8.72 14.45 -1.19
C ASN A 95 -7.65 15.04 -0.25
N ARG A 96 -7.34 14.36 0.86
CA ARG A 96 -6.35 14.80 1.87
C ARG A 96 -4.94 14.23 1.66
N ILE A 97 -4.77 13.28 0.73
CA ILE A 97 -3.51 12.58 0.43
C ILE A 97 -2.71 13.31 -0.64
#